data_AF-A0A915LFI0-F1
#
_entry.id   AF-A0A915LFI0-F1
#
_cell.length_a   1.000
_cell.length_b   1.000
_cell.length_c   1.000
_cell.angle_alpha   90.00
_cell.angle_beta   90.00
_cell.angle_gamma   90.00
#
_symmetry.space_group_name_H-M   'P 1'
#
loop_
_entity.id
_entity.type
_entity.pdbx_description
1 polymer ?
#
loop_
_entity_poly.entity_id
_entity_poly.type
_entity_poly.pdbx_seq_one_letter_code
_entity_poly.pdbx_strand_id
1 'polypeptide(L)'
;MNFAYNFFSIIFIFVLILLERAFASLWSETGRMSDMQQWRLLCSRYQVAQAYMEDVNARVTIFAPVNDVFLYNPDLRAMDQKEVLSHIVDTQVPELSSGRRWKKQTLIRSTINSGYVYIF
;
A
#
# COMPACT_ATOMS: atom_id res chain seq x y z
N MET A 1 45.29 -4.57 -2.43
CA MET A 1 44.27 -5.63 -2.21
C MET A 1 42.93 -5.13 -1.64
N ASN A 2 42.81 -3.92 -1.07
CA ASN A 2 41.55 -3.46 -0.47
C ASN A 2 40.50 -2.87 -1.43
N PHE A 3 40.91 -2.34 -2.60
CA PHE A 3 39.96 -1.67 -3.51
C PHE A 3 38.95 -2.63 -4.15
N ALA A 4 39.42 -3.77 -4.67
CA ALA A 4 38.56 -4.78 -5.27
C ALA A 4 37.59 -5.39 -4.26
N TYR A 5 38.05 -5.68 -3.03
CA TYR A 5 37.20 -6.18 -1.96
C TYR A 5 36.09 -5.18 -1.59
N ASN A 6 36.44 -3.90 -1.41
CA ASN A 6 35.45 -2.85 -1.14
C ASN A 6 34.45 -2.70 -2.29
N PHE A 7 34.89 -2.81 -3.55
CA PHE A 7 34.01 -2.75 -4.72
C PHE A 7 33.02 -3.92 -4.78
N PHE A 8 33.49 -5.16 -4.57
CA PHE A 8 32.60 -6.33 -4.50
C PHE A 8 31.64 -6.28 -3.30
N SER A 9 32.09 -5.78 -2.15
CA SER A 9 31.23 -5.58 -0.99
C SER A 9 30.14 -4.53 -1.25
N ILE A 10 30.44 -3.43 -1.95
CA ILE A 10 29.45 -2.41 -2.31
C ILE A 10 28.39 -3.00 -3.26
N ILE A 11 28.81 -3.75 -4.29
CA ILE A 11 27.88 -4.41 -5.22
C ILE A 11 26.99 -5.40 -4.47
N PHE A 12 27.58 -6.19 -3.58
CA PHE A 12 26.84 -7.17 -2.79
C PHE A 12 25.78 -6.51 -1.90
N ILE A 13 26.13 -5.43 -1.20
CA ILE A 13 25.18 -4.64 -0.40
C ILE A 13 24.08 -4.05 -1.29
N PHE A 14 24.43 -3.52 -2.46
CA PHE A 14 23.46 -2.96 -3.40
C PHE A 14 22.46 -4.03 -3.88
N VAL A 15 22.94 -5.23 -4.21
CA VAL A 15 22.09 -6.37 -4.58
C VAL A 15 21.16 -6.76 -3.43
N LEU A 16 21.64 -6.81 -2.19
CA LEU A 16 20.80 -7.10 -1.02
C LEU A 16 19.70 -6.06 -0.83
N ILE A 17 20.01 -4.77 -0.97
CA ILE A 17 19.00 -3.69 -0.87
C ILE A 17 17.94 -3.82 -1.97
N LEU A 18 18.34 -4.19 -3.19
CA LEU A 18 17.40 -4.40 -4.30
C LEU A 18 16.51 -5.62 -4.06
N LEU A 19 17.06 -6.72 -3.53
CA LEU A 19 16.30 -7.92 -3.18
C LEU A 19 15.28 -7.63 -2.07
N GLU A 20 15.66 -6.91 -1.01
CA GLU A 20 14.73 -6.53 0.05
C GLU A 20 13.56 -5.66 -0.46
N ARG A 21 13.81 -4.80 -1.46
CA ARG A 21 12.74 -4.01 -2.08
C ARG A 21 11.83 -4.84 -2.98
N ALA A 22 12.35 -5.85 -3.66
CA ALA A 22 11.57 -6.71 -4.55
C ALA A 22 10.51 -7.55 -3.79
N PHE A 23 10.72 -7.80 -2.50
CA PHE A 23 9.81 -8.58 -1.64
C PHE A 23 9.16 -7.75 -0.52
N ALA A 24 9.20 -6.43 -0.63
CA ALA A 24 8.58 -5.59 0.38
C ALA A 24 7.05 -5.66 0.28
N SER A 25 6.40 -6.03 1.39
CA SER A 25 4.95 -5.96 1.52
C SER A 25 4.47 -4.50 1.53
N LEU A 26 3.19 -4.29 1.24
CA LEU A 26 2.57 -2.96 1.37
C LEU A 26 2.73 -2.43 2.80
N TRP A 27 2.75 -3.31 3.79
CA TRP A 27 3.09 -2.98 5.16
C TRP A 27 4.51 -2.43 5.27
N SER A 28 5.53 -3.12 4.75
CA SER A 28 6.91 -2.60 4.81
C SER A 28 7.05 -1.25 4.09
N GLU A 29 6.44 -1.11 2.92
CA GLU A 29 6.48 0.13 2.12
C GLU A 29 5.78 1.31 2.82
N THR A 30 4.57 1.12 3.33
CA THR A 30 3.86 2.18 4.07
C THR A 30 4.57 2.57 5.37
N GLY A 31 5.31 1.66 5.99
CA GLY A 31 6.16 1.97 7.15
C GLY A 31 7.30 2.94 6.83
N ARG A 32 7.81 2.93 5.58
CA ARG A 32 8.87 3.83 5.10
C ARG A 32 8.35 5.21 4.68
N MET A 33 7.04 5.35 4.48
CA MET A 33 6.40 6.59 4.05
C MET A 33 5.91 7.39 5.28
N SER A 34 6.49 8.56 5.52
CA SER A 34 6.06 9.45 6.63
C SER A 34 4.58 9.81 6.55
N ASP A 35 4.07 9.99 5.34
CA ASP A 35 2.70 10.48 5.09
C ASP A 35 1.65 9.38 5.22
N MET A 36 2.06 8.12 5.48
CA MET A 36 1.17 6.97 5.55
C MET A 36 0.96 6.45 6.98
N GLN A 37 1.55 7.09 7.99
CA GLN A 37 1.57 6.57 9.35
C GLN A 37 0.18 6.48 9.97
N GLN A 38 -0.73 7.43 9.67
CA GLN A 38 -2.11 7.37 10.16
C GLN A 38 -2.90 6.22 9.53
N TRP A 39 -2.78 6.01 8.21
CA TRP A 39 -3.38 4.86 7.53
C TRP A 39 -2.86 3.53 8.09
N ARG A 40 -1.54 3.42 8.24
CA ARG A 40 -0.88 2.25 8.82
C ARG A 40 -1.41 1.94 10.22
N LEU A 41 -1.55 2.97 11.07
CA LEU A 41 -2.11 2.83 12.42
C LEU A 41 -3.57 2.37 12.41
N LEU A 42 -4.36 2.76 11.42
CA LEU A 42 -5.73 2.24 11.27
C LEU A 42 -5.75 0.76 10.87
N CYS A 43 -4.95 0.39 9.87
CA CYS A 43 -4.83 -1.01 9.46
C CYS A 43 -4.37 -1.90 10.62
N SER A 44 -3.45 -1.41 11.47
CA SER A 44 -2.91 -2.17 12.61
C SER A 44 -3.94 -2.52 13.68
N ARG A 45 -5.11 -1.86 13.70
CA ARG A 45 -6.17 -2.13 14.68
C ARG A 45 -6.99 -3.36 14.33
N TYR A 46 -7.00 -3.74 13.05
CA TYR A 46 -7.85 -4.80 12.54
C TYR A 46 -6.98 -5.88 11.90
N GLN A 47 -6.98 -7.07 12.50
CA GLN A 47 -6.15 -8.20 12.06
C GLN A 47 -6.30 -8.50 10.56
N VAL A 48 -7.53 -8.44 10.04
CA VAL A 48 -7.82 -8.70 8.62
C VAL A 48 -7.19 -7.62 7.73
N ALA A 49 -7.34 -6.34 8.08
CA ALA A 49 -6.76 -5.25 7.29
C ALA A 49 -5.23 -5.28 7.29
N GLN A 50 -4.63 -5.56 8.45
CA GLN A 50 -3.17 -5.73 8.56
C GLN A 50 -2.69 -6.94 7.73
N ALA A 51 -3.40 -8.06 7.76
CA ALA A 51 -3.04 -9.24 6.98
C ALA A 51 -3.00 -8.95 5.46
N TYR A 52 -3.95 -8.17 4.93
CA TYR A 52 -3.92 -7.73 3.53
C TYR A 52 -2.71 -6.85 3.21
N MET A 53 -2.26 -6.01 4.15
CA MET A 53 -1.08 -5.17 3.96
C MET A 53 0.22 -5.98 4.01
N GLU A 54 0.25 -7.04 4.82
CA GLU A 54 1.44 -7.87 5.04
C GLU A 54 1.61 -8.96 3.95
N ASP A 55 0.52 -9.41 3.32
CA ASP A 55 0.56 -10.43 2.29
C ASP A 55 1.18 -9.92 0.98
N VAL A 56 2.42 -10.34 0.72
CA VAL A 56 3.17 -10.04 -0.51
C VAL A 56 2.57 -10.66 -1.77
N ASN A 57 1.71 -11.67 -1.63
CA ASN A 57 1.06 -12.34 -2.76
C ASN A 57 -0.33 -11.78 -3.05
N ALA A 58 -0.86 -10.93 -2.16
CA ALA A 58 -2.18 -10.34 -2.34
C ALA A 58 -2.20 -9.42 -3.57
N ARG A 59 -3.06 -9.74 -4.53
CA ARG A 59 -3.28 -8.93 -5.74
C ARG A 59 -4.32 -7.86 -5.49
N VAL A 60 -3.99 -6.92 -4.60
CA VAL A 60 -4.89 -5.84 -4.18
C VAL A 60 -4.45 -4.48 -4.70
N THR A 61 -5.41 -3.56 -4.78
CA THR A 61 -5.17 -2.12 -4.91
C THR A 61 -5.72 -1.43 -3.67
N ILE A 62 -4.96 -0.49 -3.08
CA ILE A 62 -5.36 0.18 -1.85
C ILE A 62 -5.46 1.69 -2.08
N PHE A 63 -6.63 2.26 -1.79
CA PHE A 63 -6.89 3.70 -1.82
C PHE A 63 -6.70 4.29 -0.43
N ALA A 64 -5.44 4.41 -0.02
CA ALA A 64 -5.09 4.82 1.33
C ALA A 64 -5.05 6.36 1.48
N PRO A 65 -5.78 6.93 2.45
CA PRO A 65 -5.65 8.35 2.80
C PRO A 65 -4.27 8.66 3.40
N VAL A 66 -3.66 9.76 2.95
CA VAL A 66 -2.43 10.31 3.55
C VAL A 66 -2.72 11.06 4.85
N ASN A 67 -1.70 11.26 5.69
CA ASN A 67 -1.79 11.92 6.99
C ASN A 67 -2.58 13.24 6.97
N ASP A 68 -2.40 14.05 5.93
CA ASP A 68 -3.07 15.35 5.79
C ASP A 68 -4.60 15.23 5.77
N VAL A 69 -5.13 14.15 5.18
CA VAL A 69 -6.58 13.91 5.15
C VAL A 69 -7.12 13.77 6.58
N PHE A 70 -6.35 13.19 7.50
CA PHE A 70 -6.72 13.05 8.92
C PHE A 70 -6.60 14.36 9.71
N LEU A 71 -5.87 15.36 9.20
CA LEU A 71 -5.83 16.69 9.81
C LEU A 71 -7.15 17.43 9.55
N TYR A 72 -7.68 17.34 8.33
CA TYR A 72 -8.94 17.98 7.94
C TYR A 72 -10.17 17.19 8.34
N ASN A 73 -10.06 15.86 8.41
CA ASN A 73 -11.16 14.94 8.73
C ASN A 73 -10.76 14.02 9.89
N PRO A 74 -10.73 14.52 11.13
CA PRO A 74 -10.20 13.77 12.27
C PRO A 74 -11.00 12.51 12.61
N ASP A 75 -12.30 12.48 12.28
CA ASP A 75 -13.19 11.34 12.52
C ASP A 75 -12.79 10.10 11.73
N LEU A 76 -12.03 10.24 10.64
CA LEU A 76 -11.48 9.11 9.90
C LEU A 76 -10.54 8.25 10.75
N ARG A 77 -10.00 8.78 11.86
CA ARG A 77 -9.23 8.00 12.83
C ARG A 77 -10.09 6.99 13.60
N ALA A 78 -11.42 7.08 13.53
CA ALA A 78 -12.35 6.19 14.20
C ALA A 78 -13.05 5.21 13.24
N MET A 79 -12.59 5.11 12.00
CA MET A 79 -13.15 4.16 11.02
C MET A 79 -13.20 2.75 11.58
N ASP A 80 -14.32 2.07 11.38
CA ASP A 80 -14.50 0.68 11.76
C ASP A 80 -13.78 -0.27 10.78
N GLN A 81 -13.77 -1.57 11.08
CA GLN A 81 -13.12 -2.56 10.23
C GLN A 81 -13.71 -2.57 8.81
N LYS A 82 -15.02 -2.37 8.69
CA LYS A 82 -15.70 -2.40 7.40
C LYS A 82 -15.28 -1.17 6.57
N GLU A 83 -15.25 0.00 7.17
CA GLU A 83 -14.80 1.22 6.51
C GLU A 83 -13.34 1.08 6.05
N VAL A 84 -12.44 0.60 6.91
CA VAL A 84 -11.03 0.36 6.53
C VAL A 84 -10.91 -0.63 5.36
N LEU A 85 -11.62 -1.76 5.41
CA LEU A 85 -11.59 -2.76 4.33
C LEU A 85 -12.22 -2.24 3.02
N SER A 86 -13.06 -1.21 3.07
CA SER A 86 -13.67 -0.62 1.86
C SER A 86 -12.66 0.11 0.97
N HIS A 87 -11.50 0.50 1.52
CA HIS A 87 -10.38 1.08 0.79
C HIS A 87 -9.50 0.05 0.09
N ILE A 88 -9.69 -1.25 0.38
CA ILE A 88 -8.94 -2.35 -0.22
C ILE A 88 -9.80 -2.97 -1.32
N VAL A 89 -9.20 -3.12 -2.50
CA VAL A 89 -9.83 -3.66 -3.69
C VAL A 89 -9.13 -4.95 -4.06
N ASP A 90 -9.88 -6.06 -4.18
CA ASP A 90 -9.36 -7.42 -4.43
C ASP A 90 -8.83 -7.64 -5.85
N THR A 91 -8.55 -6.56 -6.58
CA THR A 91 -7.99 -6.60 -7.93
C THR A 91 -6.87 -5.58 -8.05
N GLN A 92 -5.82 -5.94 -8.77
CA GLN A 92 -4.83 -4.96 -9.23
C GLN A 92 -5.43 -4.16 -10.38
N VAL A 93 -5.30 -2.84 -10.30
CA VAL A 93 -5.70 -1.91 -11.35
C VAL A 93 -4.43 -1.31 -11.97
N PRO A 94 -3.69 -2.07 -12.80
CA PRO A 94 -2.41 -1.63 -13.36
C PRO A 94 -2.56 -0.39 -14.26
N GLU A 95 -3.76 -0.11 -14.76
CA GLU A 95 -4.03 1.07 -15.56
C GLU A 95 -3.78 2.37 -14.77
N LEU A 96 -3.93 2.36 -13.43
CA LEU A 96 -3.61 3.50 -12.57
C LEU A 96 -2.13 3.88 -12.64
N SER A 97 -1.22 2.90 -12.69
CA SER A 97 0.22 3.18 -12.79
C SER A 97 0.63 3.62 -14.20
N SER A 98 -0.18 3.29 -15.22
CA SER A 98 0.08 3.68 -16.61
C SER A 98 -0.29 5.13 -16.95
N GLY A 99 -0.87 5.88 -16.00
CA GLY A 99 -1.29 7.27 -16.23
C GLY A 99 -2.41 7.44 -17.26
N ARG A 100 -3.03 6.35 -17.72
CA ARG A 100 -4.19 6.41 -18.61
C ARG A 100 -5.38 7.01 -17.86
N ARG A 101 -5.86 8.15 -18.35
CA ARG A 101 -7.14 8.72 -17.92
C ARG A 101 -8.28 7.83 -18.39
N TRP A 102 -9.15 7.44 -17.49
CA TRP A 102 -10.30 6.61 -17.83
C TRP A 102 -11.33 7.49 -18.55
N LYS A 103 -11.85 7.01 -19.69
CA LYS A 103 -12.86 7.77 -20.45
C LYS A 103 -14.21 7.83 -19.74
N LYS A 104 -14.45 6.90 -18.83
CA LYS A 104 -15.68 6.77 -18.03
C LYS A 104 -15.34 6.20 -16.65
N GLN A 105 -16.11 6.65 -15.67
CA GLN A 105 -16.09 6.15 -14.30
C GLN A 105 -16.26 4.63 -14.31
N THR A 106 -15.31 3.92 -13.69
CA THR A 106 -15.35 2.45 -13.59
C THR A 106 -15.57 2.02 -12.16
N LEU A 107 -16.43 1.03 -12.01
CA LEU A 107 -16.89 0.46 -10.76
C LEU A 107 -16.05 -0.78 -10.46
N ILE A 108 -15.26 -0.76 -9.38
CA ILE A 108 -14.46 -1.92 -8.97
C ILE A 108 -14.90 -2.39 -7.60
N ARG A 109 -15.04 -3.71 -7.43
CA ARG A 109 -15.49 -4.34 -6.19
C ARG A 109 -14.42 -4.21 -5.11
N SER A 110 -14.76 -3.68 -3.95
CA SER A 110 -13.89 -3.69 -2.77
C SER A 110 -13.92 -5.05 -2.06
N THR A 111 -13.00 -5.26 -1.12
CA THR A 111 -12.90 -6.49 -0.30
C THR A 111 -14.19 -6.82 0.46
N ILE A 112 -15.04 -5.82 0.68
CA ILE A 112 -16.40 -6.04 1.16
C ILE A 112 -17.29 -6.26 -0.05
N ASN A 113 -17.87 -7.46 -0.13
CA ASN A 113 -18.74 -7.95 -1.20
C ASN A 113 -19.98 -7.06 -1.56
N SER A 114 -20.15 -5.93 -0.87
CA SER A 114 -21.21 -4.92 -1.02
C SER A 114 -20.70 -3.49 -1.31
N GLY A 115 -19.39 -3.27 -1.38
CA GLY A 115 -18.80 -1.96 -1.68
C GLY A 115 -18.25 -1.90 -3.11
N TYR A 116 -18.54 -0.80 -3.80
CA TYR A 116 -17.89 -0.47 -5.06
C TYR A 116 -17.08 0.82 -4.90
N VAL A 117 -15.85 0.81 -5.38
CA VAL A 117 -15.01 1.99 -5.49
C VAL A 117 -15.07 2.50 -6.92
N TYR A 118 -15.31 3.80 -7.06
CA TYR A 118 -15.28 4.46 -8.34
C TYR A 118 -13.89 5.01 -8.63
N ILE A 119 -13.38 4.67 -9.80
CA ILE A 119 -12.12 5.20 -10.31
C ILE A 119 -12.44 6.11 -11.51
N PHE A 120 -11.84 7.30 -11.51
CA PHE A 120 -12.00 8.34 -12.53
C PHE A 120 -10.71 8.49 -13.36
#